data_AF-A0A4R7JQ44-F1
#
_entry.id   AF-A0A4R7JQ44-F1
#
_cell.length_a   1.000
_cell.length_b   1.000
_cell.length_c   1.000
_cell.angle_alpha   90.00
_cell.angle_beta   90.00
_cell.angle_gamma   90.00
#
_symmetry.space_group_name_H-M   'P 1'
#
loop_
_entity.id
_entity.type
_entity.pdbx_description
1 polymer ?
#
loop_
_entity_poly.entity_id
_entity_poly.type
_entity_poly.pdbx_seq_one_letter_code
_entity_poly.pdbx_strand_id
1 'polypeptide(L)' 'MGDALMQFDSLQSLIAMNGYGAYVWSSYLVFLVVIAALVLGTRLQYRRIVLDQQRLVRIESRKASERKPQNESGS' A
#
# COMPACT_ATOMS: atom_id res chain seq x y z
N MET A 1 7.18 -28.53 35.20
CA MET A 1 7.32 -28.31 33.74
C MET A 1 6.32 -29.22 33.03
N GLY A 2 5.05 -28.80 32.92
CA GLY A 2 3.98 -29.61 32.31
C GLY A 2 2.86 -28.78 31.68
N ASP A 3 2.71 -27.51 32.05
CA ASP A 3 1.58 -26.68 31.62
C ASP A 3 1.70 -26.13 30.19
N ALA A 4 2.92 -25.98 29.68
CA ALA A 4 3.15 -25.52 28.32
C ALA A 4 2.61 -26.54 27.29
N LEU A 5 2.79 -27.84 27.55
CA LEU A 5 2.38 -28.90 26.62
C LEU A 5 0.85 -28.96 26.42
N MET A 6 0.07 -28.76 27.48
CA MET A 6 -1.41 -28.73 27.43
C MET A 6 -1.98 -27.55 26.62
N GLN A 7 -1.31 -26.39 26.66
CA GLN A 7 -1.76 -25.20 25.90
C GLN A 7 -1.58 -25.39 24.39
N PHE A 8 -0.47 -25.98 23.96
CA PHE A 8 -0.25 -26.26 22.54
C PHE A 8 -1.26 -27.28 21.98
N ASP A 9 -1.62 -28.30 22.76
CA ASP A 9 -2.63 -29.29 22.38
C ASP A 9 -4.02 -28.67 22.22
N SER A 10 -4.40 -27.75 23.11
CA SER A 10 -5.67 -27.00 23.01
C SER A 10 -5.71 -26.07 21.79
N LEU A 11 -4.61 -25.39 21.47
CA LEU A 11 -4.49 -24.56 20.27
C LEU A 11 -4.50 -25.39 18.98
N GLN A 12 -3.87 -26.57 19.00
CA GLN A 12 -3.89 -27.51 17.90
C GLN A 12 -5.30 -28.09 17.71
N SER A 13 -6.05 -28.35 18.78
CA SER A 13 -7.45 -28.76 18.74
C SER A 13 -8.37 -27.66 18.18
N LEU A 14 -8.08 -26.37 18.43
CA LEU A 14 -8.79 -25.25 17.81
C LEU A 14 -8.49 -25.11 16.30
N ILE A 15 -7.28 -25.43 15.87
CA ILE A 15 -6.87 -25.48 14.46
C ILE A 15 -7.37 -26.75 13.75
N ALA A 16 -7.42 -27.86 14.47
CA ALA A 16 -7.70 -29.20 13.96
C ALA A 16 -9.04 -29.75 14.47
N MET A 17 -9.96 -28.87 14.88
CA MET A 17 -11.32 -29.25 15.28
C MET A 17 -12.05 -29.80 14.05
N ASN A 18 -11.93 -31.11 13.85
CA ASN A 18 -12.70 -31.90 12.90
C ASN A 18 -12.68 -31.43 11.43
N GLY A 19 -11.57 -30.83 10.96
CA GLY A 19 -11.38 -30.45 9.55
C GLY A 19 -11.90 -29.06 9.14
N TYR A 20 -12.46 -28.27 10.07
CA TYR A 20 -13.01 -26.94 9.73
C TYR A 20 -12.01 -25.77 9.89
N GLY A 21 -10.95 -25.94 10.68
CA GLY A 21 -9.96 -24.86 10.88
C GLY A 21 -9.31 -24.40 9.58
N ALA A 22 -9.08 -25.32 8.62
CA ALA A 22 -8.56 -24.98 7.30
C ALA A 22 -9.43 -23.96 6.53
N TYR A 23 -10.75 -23.99 6.69
CA TYR A 23 -11.67 -23.04 6.03
C TYR A 23 -11.57 -21.64 6.63
N VAL A 24 -11.47 -21.55 7.96
CA VAL A 24 -11.35 -20.27 8.67
C VAL A 24 -10.03 -19.60 8.27
N TRP A 25 -8.93 -20.33 8.32
CA TRP A 25 -7.62 -19.82 7.87
C TRP A 25 -7.63 -19.44 6.39
N SER A 26 -8.30 -20.20 5.52
CA SER A 26 -8.42 -19.86 4.10
C SER A 26 -9.19 -18.55 3.88
N SER A 27 -10.29 -18.34 4.62
CA SER A 27 -11.05 -17.08 4.57
C SER A 27 -10.21 -15.90 5.03
N TYR A 28 -9.48 -16.03 6.15
CA TYR A 28 -8.54 -15.02 6.62
C TYR A 28 -7.41 -14.76 5.63
N LEU A 29 -6.88 -15.81 4.98
CA LEU A 29 -5.82 -15.70 3.99
C LEU A 29 -6.29 -14.93 2.75
N VAL A 30 -7.48 -15.25 2.23
CA VAL A 30 -8.07 -14.52 1.11
C VAL A 30 -8.29 -13.05 1.48
N PHE A 31 -8.84 -12.78 2.65
CA PHE A 31 -9.02 -11.41 3.15
C PHE A 31 -7.70 -10.65 3.27
N LEU A 32 -6.66 -11.28 3.83
CA LEU A 32 -5.31 -10.72 3.92
C LEU A 32 -4.71 -10.42 2.55
N VAL A 33 -4.87 -11.34 1.59
CA VAL A 33 -4.40 -11.15 0.21
C VAL A 33 -5.13 -9.99 -0.47
N VAL A 34 -6.44 -9.85 -0.28
CA VAL A 34 -7.20 -8.73 -0.85
C VAL A 34 -6.74 -7.40 -0.26
N ILE A 35 -6.58 -7.31 1.07
CA ILE A 35 -6.05 -6.10 1.72
C ILE A 35 -4.64 -5.80 1.24
N ALA A 36 -3.76 -6.80 1.20
CA ALA A 36 -2.41 -6.63 0.71
C ALA A 36 -2.41 -6.13 -0.74
N ALA A 37 -3.20 -6.73 -1.62
CA ALA A 37 -3.33 -6.29 -3.01
C ALA A 37 -3.82 -4.84 -3.11
N LEU A 38 -4.80 -4.43 -2.30
CA LEU A 38 -5.25 -3.03 -2.21
C LEU A 38 -4.11 -2.10 -1.78
N VAL A 39 -3.42 -2.43 -0.68
CA VAL A 39 -2.34 -1.62 -0.12
C VAL A 39 -1.18 -1.49 -1.11
N LEU A 40 -0.77 -2.60 -1.74
CA LEU A 40 0.27 -2.61 -2.76
C LEU A 40 -0.16 -1.80 -4.00
N GLY A 41 -1.41 -1.96 -4.45
CA GLY A 41 -1.98 -1.19 -5.55
C GLY A 41 -1.97 0.31 -5.27
N THR A 42 -2.49 0.72 -4.11
CA THR A 42 -2.48 2.12 -3.66
C THR A 42 -1.06 2.66 -3.54
N ARG A 43 -0.11 1.91 -2.96
CA ARG A 43 1.30 2.31 -2.86
C ARG A 43 1.94 2.49 -4.23
N LEU A 44 1.66 1.60 -5.18
CA LEU A 44 2.19 1.68 -6.54
C LEU A 44 1.59 2.87 -7.31
N GLN A 45 0.29 3.13 -7.17
CA GLN A 45 -0.35 4.31 -7.77
C GLN A 45 0.22 5.62 -7.21
N TYR A 46 0.40 5.72 -5.89
CA TYR A 46 0.97 6.91 -5.26
C TYR A 46 2.37 7.24 -5.80
N ARG A 47 3.22 6.23 -6.01
CA ARG A 47 4.56 6.46 -6.58
C ARG A 47 4.50 6.99 -8.01
N ARG A 48 3.53 6.55 -8.81
CA ARG A 48 3.35 7.06 -10.19
C ARG A 48 2.90 8.51 -10.21
N ILE A 49 1.94 8.88 -9.36
CA ILE A 49 1.41 10.25 -9.31
C ILE A 49 2.49 11.24 -8.83
N VAL A 50 3.28 10.88 -7.81
CA VAL A 50 4.35 11.76 -7.31
C VAL A 50 5.46 11.99 -8.35
N LEU A 51 5.78 10.98 -9.18
CA LEU A 51 6.78 11.12 -10.23
C LEU A 51 6.31 12.03 -11.38
N ASP A 52 5.02 11.97 -11.75
CA ASP A 52 4.48 12.80 -12.83
C ASP A 52 4.39 14.28 -12.44
N GLN A 53 4.06 14.60 -11.19
CA GLN A 53 3.94 16.00 -10.76
C GLN A 53 5.28 16.76 -10.80
N GLN A 54 6.40 16.09 -10.52
CA GLN A 54 7.72 16.73 -10.60
C GLN A 54 8.08 17.19 -12.02
N ARG A 55 7.53 16.52 -13.04
CA ARG A 55 7.79 16.86 -14.44
C ARG A 55 7.02 18.12 -14.86
N LEU A 56 5.79 18.29 -14.39
CA LEU A 56 4.95 19.44 -14.71
C LEU A 56 5.48 20.73 -14.07
N VAL A 57 5.90 20.68 -12.80
CA VAL A 57 6.45 21.84 -12.07
C VAL A 57 7.72 22.41 -12.74
N ARG A 58 8.57 21.55 -13.33
CA ARG A 58 9.77 22.03 -14.08
C ARG A 58 9.43 22.77 -15.37
N ILE A 59 8.34 22.41 -16.03
CA ILE A 59 7.97 23.03 -17.32
C ILE A 59 7.31 24.39 -17.05
N GLU A 60 6.49 24.48 -16.01
CA GLU A 60 5.78 25.70 -15.65
C GLU A 60 6.71 26.80 -15.14
N SER A 61 7.72 26.43 -14.34
CA SER A 61 8.77 27.35 -13.86
C SER A 61 9.61 27.95 -14.99
N ARG A 62 9.88 27.20 -16.07
CA ARG A 62 10.58 27.75 -17.26
C ARG A 62 9.72 28.76 -18.01
N LYS A 63 8.43 28.49 -18.21
CA LYS A 63 7.49 29.41 -18.89
C LYS A 63 7.26 30.69 -18.07
N ALA A 64 7.22 30.60 -16.75
CA ALA A 64 7.07 31.76 -15.87
C ALA A 64 8.31 32.68 -15.93
N SER A 65 9.51 32.13 -16.09
CA SER A 65 10.74 32.90 -16.25
C SER A 65 10.86 33.56 -17.64
N GLU A 66 10.35 32.93 -18.70
CA GLU A 66 10.36 33.51 -20.05
C GLU A 66 9.37 34.66 -20.22
N ARG A 67 8.25 34.68 -19.48
CA ARG A 67 7.28 35.79 -19.55
C ARG A 67 7.73 37.08 -18.85
N LYS A 68 8.83 37.09 -18.08
CA LYS A 68 9.18 38.20 -17.18
C LYS A 68 10.40 39.06 -17.56
N PRO A 69 10.74 39.28 -18.85
CA PRO A 69 11.48 40.52 -19.14
C PRO A 69 11.14 41.22 -20.47
N GLN A 70 9.98 40.97 -21.10
CA GLN A 70 9.64 41.64 -22.38
C GLN A 70 8.63 42.79 -22.26
N ASN A 71 8.03 43.05 -21.08
CA ASN A 71 7.11 44.18 -20.91
C ASN A 71 7.71 45.43 -20.21
N GLU A 72 9.00 45.43 -19.87
CA GLU A 72 9.68 46.56 -19.19
C GLU A 72 10.59 47.40 -20.12
N SER A 73 10.63 47.12 -21.43
CA SER A 73 11.47 47.86 -22.40
C SER A 73 10.63 48.61 -23.45
N GLY A 74 9.60 49.32 -22.99
CA GLY A 74 8.75 50.16 -23.84
C GLY A 74 8.08 51.26 -23.01
N SER A 75 8.89 52.17 -22.47
CA SER A 75 8.47 53.44 -21.88
C SER A 75 9.21 54.58 -22.58
#